data_AF-B7RP16-F1
#
_entry.id   AF-B7RP16-F1
#
_cell.length_a   1.000
_cell.length_b   1.000
_cell.length_c   1.000
_cell.angle_alpha   90.00
_cell.angle_beta   90.00
_cell.angle_gamma   90.00
#
_symmetry.space_group_name_H-M   'P 1'
#
loop_
_entity.id
_entity.type
_entity.pdbx_description
1 polymer ?
#
loop_
_entity_poly.entity_id
_entity_poly.type
_entity_poly.pdbx_seq_one_letter_code
_entity_poly.pdbx_strand_id
1 'polypeptide(L)'
;MAARTYSGEEAAALRCANMMAYTAVTLARADLIGEYEKNVMLEITVLILEQHVSGTRAEKKAAMAVMRDRRDLDTTLSDYQNNAAKCLVQFPIY
;
A
#
# COMPACT_ATOMS: atom_id res chain seq x y z
N MET A 1 7.11 -15.86 -16.14
CA MET A 1 5.72 -15.53 -15.77
C MET A 1 5.46 -14.09 -16.22
N ALA A 2 4.42 -13.85 -17.01
CA ALA A 2 4.09 -12.48 -17.45
C ALA A 2 3.59 -11.68 -16.23
N ALA A 3 4.13 -10.48 -16.02
CA ALA A 3 3.64 -9.59 -14.98
C ALA A 3 2.25 -9.09 -15.41
N ARG A 4 1.23 -9.32 -14.57
CA ARG A 4 -0.12 -8.77 -14.78
C ARG A 4 -0.04 -7.25 -14.79
N THR A 5 -0.58 -6.63 -15.83
CA THR A 5 -0.71 -5.17 -15.90
C THR A 5 -2.01 -4.77 -15.21
N TYR A 6 -1.90 -4.00 -14.13
CA TYR A 6 -3.05 -3.44 -13.43
C TYR A 6 -3.35 -2.04 -13.97
N SER A 7 -4.64 -1.73 -14.17
CA SER A 7 -5.08 -0.45 -14.70
C SER A 7 -6.33 0.04 -13.97
N GLY A 8 -6.74 1.29 -14.21
CA GLY A 8 -7.94 1.86 -13.61
C GLY A 8 -7.94 1.78 -12.07
N GLU A 9 -9.04 1.27 -11.53
CA GLU A 9 -9.28 1.15 -10.08
C GLU A 9 -8.29 0.21 -9.39
N GLU A 10 -7.93 -0.92 -10.00
CA GLU A 10 -6.95 -1.85 -9.40
C GLU A 10 -5.56 -1.21 -9.28
N ALA A 11 -5.16 -0.40 -10.27
CA ALA A 11 -3.91 0.34 -10.21
C ALA A 11 -3.95 1.43 -9.12
N ALA A 12 -5.11 2.04 -8.88
CA ALA A 12 -5.29 2.99 -7.79
C ALA A 12 -5.27 2.29 -6.41
N ALA A 13 -5.91 1.12 -6.29
CA ALA A 13 -5.86 0.29 -5.08
C ALA A 13 -4.43 -0.15 -4.77
N LEU A 14 -3.66 -0.60 -5.77
CA LEU A 14 -2.25 -0.95 -5.61
C LEU A 14 -1.38 0.22 -5.14
N ARG A 15 -1.59 1.43 -5.70
CA ARG A 15 -0.90 2.64 -5.24
C ARG A 15 -1.24 2.94 -3.78
N CYS A 16 -2.51 2.80 -3.44
CA CYS A 16 -3.00 3.04 -2.10
C CYS A 16 -2.40 2.08 -1.07
N ALA A 17 -2.51 0.78 -1.34
CA ALA A 17 -1.90 -0.29 -0.56
C ALA A 17 -0.38 -0.06 -0.36
N ASN A 18 0.34 0.24 -1.45
CA ASN A 18 1.78 0.50 -1.37
C ASN A 18 2.11 1.72 -0.50
N MET A 19 1.36 2.81 -0.63
CA MET A 19 1.55 4.01 0.17
C MET A 19 1.35 3.72 1.67
N MET A 20 0.30 2.99 2.05
CA MET A 20 0.05 2.64 3.45
C MET A 20 1.15 1.76 4.03
N ALA A 21 1.52 0.67 3.34
CA ALA A 21 2.56 -0.24 3.82
C ALA A 21 3.92 0.46 3.95
N TYR A 22 4.30 1.29 2.97
CA TYR A 22 5.56 2.02 3.04
C TYR A 22 5.55 3.00 4.22
N THR A 23 4.43 3.69 4.44
CA THR A 23 4.34 4.65 5.55
C THR A 23 4.42 3.95 6.90
N ALA A 24 3.72 2.83 7.08
CA ALA A 24 3.81 2.05 8.31
C ALA A 24 5.27 1.68 8.62
N VAL A 25 6.02 1.22 7.61
CA VAL A 25 7.44 0.88 7.77
C VAL A 25 8.30 2.11 8.06
N THR A 26 8.05 3.23 7.37
CA THR A 26 8.82 4.47 7.56
C THR A 26 8.58 5.09 8.94
N LEU A 27 7.34 5.18 9.40
CA LEU A 27 7.00 5.70 10.72
C LEU A 27 7.57 4.81 11.84
N ALA A 28 7.49 3.49 11.66
CA ALA A 28 8.08 2.55 12.63
C ALA A 28 9.60 2.68 12.69
N ARG A 29 10.28 2.87 11.56
CA ARG A 29 11.75 3.11 11.51
C ARG A 29 12.16 4.43 12.14
N ALA A 30 11.26 5.41 12.19
CA ALA A 30 11.47 6.70 12.83
C ALA A 30 11.00 6.71 14.30
N ASP A 31 10.64 5.55 14.87
CA ASP A 31 10.10 5.40 16.22
C ASP A 31 8.85 6.27 16.51
N LEU A 32 8.09 6.63 15.45
CA LEU A 32 6.88 7.45 15.55
C LEU A 32 5.62 6.62 15.82
N ILE A 33 5.66 5.33 15.53
CA ILE A 33 4.59 4.36 15.83
C ILE A 33 5.22 3.06 16.35
N GLY A 34 4.47 2.32 17.17
CA GLY A 34 4.89 1.02 17.67
C GLY A 34 4.70 -0.12 16.66
N GLU A 35 5.18 -1.30 17.04
CA GLU A 35 5.02 -2.54 16.26
C GLU A 35 3.55 -2.91 16.06
N TYR A 36 2.69 -2.65 17.06
CA TYR A 36 1.27 -2.93 16.98
C TYR A 36 0.60 -2.10 15.87
N GLU A 37 0.79 -0.78 15.90
CA GLU A 37 0.23 0.16 14.91
C GLU A 37 0.74 -0.15 13.50
N LYS A 38 2.04 -0.45 13.38
CA LYS A 38 2.63 -0.89 12.11
C LYS A 38 1.92 -2.13 11.58
N ASN A 39 1.71 -3.15 12.41
CA ASN A 39 1.08 -4.40 11.99
C ASN A 39 -0.38 -4.18 11.55
N VAL A 40 -1.14 -3.36 12.27
CA VAL A 40 -2.51 -2.99 11.88
C VAL A 40 -2.52 -2.32 10.50
N MET A 41 -1.62 -1.38 10.23
CA MET A 41 -1.53 -0.73 8.91
C MET A 41 -1.14 -1.71 7.79
N LEU A 42 -0.27 -2.69 8.09
CA LEU A 42 0.11 -3.74 7.14
C LEU A 42 -1.05 -4.70 6.86
N GLU A 43 -1.85 -5.05 7.87
CA GLU A 43 -3.06 -5.85 7.70
C GLU A 43 -4.10 -5.14 6.82
N ILE A 44 -4.35 -3.85 7.08
CA ILE A 44 -5.22 -3.03 6.23
C ILE A 44 -4.71 -3.02 4.78
N THR A 45 -3.39 -2.92 4.59
CA THR A 45 -2.79 -3.02 3.25
C THR A 45 -3.12 -4.35 2.57
N VAL A 46 -3.01 -5.46 3.29
CA VAL A 46 -3.35 -6.79 2.77
C VAL A 46 -4.84 -6.85 2.41
N LEU A 47 -5.74 -6.31 3.25
CA LEU A 47 -7.18 -6.29 2.97
C LEU A 47 -7.51 -5.50 1.70
N ILE A 48 -6.89 -4.34 1.48
CA ILE A 48 -7.08 -3.59 0.23
C ILE A 48 -6.68 -4.43 -0.98
N LEU A 49 -5.54 -5.13 -0.91
CA LEU A 49 -5.07 -5.98 -2.00
C LEU A 49 -5.99 -7.19 -2.23
N GLU A 50 -6.53 -7.78 -1.17
CA GLU A 50 -7.41 -8.93 -1.32
C GLU A 50 -8.78 -8.58 -1.88
N GLN A 51 -9.32 -7.42 -1.52
CA GLN A 51 -10.66 -7.00 -1.94
C GLN A 51 -10.68 -6.25 -3.28
N HIS A 52 -9.65 -5.43 -3.57
CA HIS A 52 -9.68 -4.46 -4.68
C HIS A 52 -8.65 -4.72 -5.78
N VAL A 53 -7.85 -5.79 -5.66
CA VAL A 53 -6.85 -6.16 -6.66
C VAL A 53 -7.01 -7.64 -7.02
N SER A 54 -7.29 -7.91 -8.28
CA SER A 54 -7.42 -9.27 -8.80
C SER A 54 -6.06 -9.97 -8.93
N GLY A 55 -6.10 -11.27 -9.20
CA GLY A 55 -4.91 -12.09 -9.38
C GLY A 55 -4.47 -12.82 -8.11
N THR A 56 -3.40 -13.58 -8.25
CA THR A 56 -2.83 -14.40 -7.18
C THR A 56 -2.05 -13.57 -6.19
N ARG A 57 -1.89 -14.07 -4.95
CA ARG A 57 -1.05 -13.45 -3.93
C ARG A 57 0.38 -13.18 -4.43
N ALA A 58 0.93 -14.06 -5.27
CA ALA A 58 2.26 -13.89 -5.87
C ALA A 58 2.30 -12.70 -6.85
N GLU A 59 1.27 -12.54 -7.69
CA GLU A 59 1.17 -11.40 -8.63
C GLU A 59 0.95 -10.08 -7.89
N LYS A 60 0.12 -10.05 -6.85
CA LYS A 60 -0.08 -8.87 -6.00
C LYS A 60 1.23 -8.48 -5.31
N LYS A 61 1.96 -9.45 -4.76
CA LYS A 61 3.28 -9.23 -4.14
C LYS A 61 4.31 -8.69 -5.13
N ALA A 62 4.34 -9.22 -6.36
CA ALA A 62 5.22 -8.73 -7.41
C ALA A 62 4.89 -7.27 -7.79
N ALA A 63 3.60 -6.94 -7.90
CA ALA A 63 3.15 -5.57 -8.18
C ALA A 63 3.58 -4.58 -7.08
N MET A 64 3.42 -4.98 -5.81
CA MET A 64 3.87 -4.20 -4.66
C MET A 64 5.39 -3.97 -4.66
N ALA A 65 6.18 -4.99 -5.02
CA ALA A 65 7.63 -4.84 -5.13
C ALA A 65 8.03 -3.81 -6.20
N VAL A 66 7.39 -3.85 -7.37
CA VAL A 66 7.61 -2.86 -8.43
C VAL A 66 7.21 -1.45 -7.97
N MET A 67 6.13 -1.31 -7.21
CA MET A 67 5.70 -0.02 -6.68
C MET A 67 6.67 0.55 -5.63
N ARG A 68 7.23 -0.32 -4.77
CA ARG A 68 8.26 0.06 -3.80
C ARG A 68 9.52 0.57 -4.49
N ASP A 69 9.99 -0.13 -5.52
CA ASP A 69 11.26 0.19 -6.20
C ASP A 69 11.18 1.49 -7.04
N ARG A 70 9.97 2.03 -7.24
CA ARG A 70 9.71 3.28 -7.98
C ARG A 70 9.70 4.54 -7.11
N ARG A 71 9.88 4.46 -5.79
CA ARG A 71 9.65 5.61 -4.89
C ARG A 71 10.89 6.11 -4.17
N ASP A 72 10.97 7.43 -4.09
CA ASP A 72 11.77 8.22 -3.15
C ASP A 72 11.03 8.35 -1.80
N LEU A 73 11.79 8.38 -0.70
CA LEU A 73 11.28 8.25 0.67
C LEU A 73 10.49 9.50 1.11
N ASP A 74 10.98 10.69 0.79
CA ASP A 74 10.37 11.97 1.17
C ASP A 74 9.06 12.22 0.41
N THR A 75 9.06 11.87 -0.88
CA THR A 75 7.84 11.89 -1.71
C THR A 75 6.76 10.97 -1.14
N THR A 76 7.15 9.83 -0.57
CA THR A 76 6.19 8.88 0.00
C THR A 76 5.58 9.35 1.31
N LEU A 77 6.38 9.96 2.19
CA LEU A 77 5.89 10.52 3.45
C LEU A 77 4.89 11.65 3.20
N SER A 78 5.19 12.52 2.23
CA SER A 78 4.29 13.59 1.80
C SER A 78 3.00 13.05 1.19
N ASP A 79 3.09 12.00 0.36
CA ASP A 79 1.93 11.32 -0.21
C ASP A 79 1.00 10.77 0.88
N TYR A 80 1.55 10.14 1.91
CA TYR A 80 0.77 9.61 3.01
C TYR A 80 0.03 10.68 3.78
N GLN A 81 0.74 11.72 4.23
CA GLN A 81 0.16 12.79 5.03
C GLN A 81 -1.03 13.45 4.30
N ASN A 82 -0.92 13.56 2.97
CA ASN A 82 -1.93 14.23 2.16
C ASN A 82 -3.05 13.31 1.61
N ASN A 83 -2.82 12.00 1.55
CA ASN A 83 -3.71 11.08 0.82
C ASN A 83 -4.13 9.83 1.58
N ALA A 84 -3.59 9.51 2.76
CA ALA A 84 -3.95 8.29 3.50
C ALA A 84 -5.44 8.22 3.85
N ALA A 85 -6.03 9.32 4.33
CA ALA A 85 -7.46 9.38 4.62
C ALA A 85 -8.31 9.21 3.36
N LYS A 86 -7.89 9.78 2.22
CA LYS A 86 -8.59 9.63 0.93
C LYS A 86 -8.55 8.17 0.44
N CYS A 87 -7.44 7.51 0.71
CA CYS A 87 -7.19 6.12 0.38
C CYS A 87 -8.21 5.17 1.01
N LEU A 88 -8.45 5.30 2.31
CA LEU A 88 -9.40 4.46 3.05
C LEU A 88 -10.87 4.75 2.70
N VAL A 89 -11.18 5.98 2.29
CA VAL A 89 -12.51 6.34 1.77
C VAL A 89 -12.73 5.74 0.38
N GLN A 90 -11.71 5.75 -0.47
CA GLN A 90 -11.81 5.23 -1.84
C GLN A 90 -11.82 3.70 -1.91
N PHE A 91 -11.10 3.02 -1.00
CA PHE A 91 -10.99 1.57 -0.95
C PHE A 91 -11.41 1.06 0.44
N PRO A 92 -12.73 0.98 0.69
CA PRO A 92 -13.24 0.49 1.96
C PRO A 92 -12.88 -0.98 2.19
N ILE A 93 -12.69 -1.35 3.46
CA ILE A 93 -12.30 -2.71 3.89
C ILE A 93 -13.35 -3.41 4.77
N TYR A 94 -14.58 -2.88 4.81
CA TYR A 94 -15.69 -3.36 5.64
C TYR A 94 -16.46 -4.53 5.01
#